data_AF-A0A6J7P388-F1
#
_entry.id   AF-A0A6J7P388-F1
#
_cell.length_a   1.000
_cell.length_b   1.000
_cell.length_c   1.000
_cell.angle_alpha   90.00
_cell.angle_beta   90.00
_cell.angle_gamma   90.00
#
_symmetry.space_group_name_H-M   'P 1'
#
loop_
_entity.id
_entity.type
_entity.pdbx_description
1 polymer ?
#
loop_
_entity_poly.entity_id
_entity_poly.type
_entity_poly.pdbx_seq_one_letter_code
_entity_poly.pdbx_strand_id
1 'polypeptide(L)' 'MAARGDLISVTDPVIGVVKQQGPAVRFVGEPNTTPSGAPKLGEHTRQVLADLAGVGESELDRLQQAGII' A
#
# COMPACT_ATOMS: atom_id res chain seq x y z
N MET A 1 14.63 15.25 -14.53
CA MET A 1 13.69 14.75 -13.51
C MET A 1 12.92 13.54 -14.05
N ALA A 2 11.97 13.69 -14.99
CA ALA A 2 11.19 12.54 -15.48
C ALA A 2 12.03 11.45 -16.18
N ALA A 3 12.95 11.84 -17.08
CA ALA A 3 13.79 10.88 -17.83
C ALA A 3 14.73 10.02 -16.96
N ARG A 4 14.99 10.44 -15.71
CA ARG A 4 15.83 9.70 -14.74
C ARG A 4 14.99 8.86 -13.76
N GLY A 5 13.66 8.96 -13.84
CA GLY A 5 12.75 8.35 -12.89
C GLY A 5 12.73 9.05 -11.52
N ASP A 6 13.22 10.29 -11.44
CA ASP A 6 13.20 11.06 -10.18
C ASP A 6 11.76 11.48 -9.82
N LEU A 7 10.93 11.68 -10.84
CA LEU A 7 9.51 12.01 -10.69
C LEU A 7 8.68 10.95 -11.41
N ILE A 8 7.82 10.27 -10.65
CA ILE A 8 6.98 9.17 -11.11
C ILE A 8 5.50 9.55 -10.98
N SER A 9 4.67 8.94 -11.81
CA SER A 9 3.21 8.99 -11.67
C SER A 9 2.74 7.74 -10.93
N VAL A 10 1.92 7.92 -9.91
CA VAL A 10 1.30 6.83 -9.15
C VAL A 10 -0.21 7.05 -9.10
N THR A 11 -0.97 5.97 -9.29
CA THR A 11 -2.43 6.00 -9.20
C THR A 11 -2.83 5.80 -7.75
N ASP A 12 -3.26 6.89 -7.10
CA ASP A 12 -3.84 6.86 -5.76
C ASP A 12 -5.32 6.44 -5.84
N PRO A 13 -5.80 5.54 -4.96
CA PRO A 13 -7.17 5.02 -5.02
C PRO A 13 -8.25 6.03 -4.58
N VAL A 14 -7.88 7.19 -4.05
CA VAL A 14 -8.80 8.24 -3.59
C VAL A 14 -8.74 9.47 -4.49
N ILE A 15 -7.54 9.95 -4.80
CA ILE A 15 -7.34 11.22 -5.52
C ILE A 15 -6.89 11.07 -6.97
N GLY A 16 -6.75 9.83 -7.46
CA GLY A 16 -6.36 9.55 -8.84
C GLY A 16 -4.87 9.69 -9.09
N VAL A 17 -4.47 10.06 -10.30
CA VAL A 17 -3.05 10.08 -10.68
C VAL A 17 -2.33 11.27 -10.03
N VAL A 18 -1.30 10.98 -9.24
CA VAL A 18 -0.45 11.97 -8.59
C VAL A 18 1.00 11.83 -9.03
N LYS A 19 1.74 12.94 -8.99
CA LYS A 19 3.20 12.93 -9.18
C LYS A 19 3.89 12.89 -7.83
N GLN A 20 4.85 11.99 -7.66
CA GLN A 20 5.69 11.92 -6.46
C GLN A 20 7.15 11.64 -6.81
N GLN A 21 8.04 11.85 -5.84
CA GLN A 21 9.43 11.44 -5.99
C GLN A 21 9.50 9.92 -6.12
N GLY A 22 10.28 9.44 -7.09
CA GLY A 22 10.61 8.02 -7.19
C GLY A 22 11.57 7.58 -6.08
N PRO A 23 11.87 6.27 -5.96
CA PRO A 23 12.92 5.81 -5.06
C PRO A 23 14.22 6.60 -5.30
N ALA A 24 14.96 6.97 -4.27
CA ALA A 24 16.15 7.82 -4.46
C ALA A 24 17.36 7.03 -5.00
N VAL A 25 17.48 5.76 -4.63
CA VAL A 25 18.62 4.90 -4.95
C VAL A 25 18.28 4.00 -6.15
N ARG A 26 19.27 3.76 -7.01
CA ARG A 26 19.21 2.80 -8.12
C ARG A 26 20.25 1.72 -7.89
N PHE A 27 19.83 0.47 -7.93
CA PHE A 27 20.73 -0.67 -7.87
C PHE A 27 21.00 -1.17 -9.28
N VAL A 28 22.27 -1.35 -9.63
CA VAL A 28 22.65 -1.85 -10.94
C VAL A 28 22.15 -3.29 -11.09
N GLY A 29 21.41 -3.56 -12.17
CA GLY A 29 20.82 -4.87 -12.44
C GLY A 29 19.41 -5.10 -11.87
N GLU A 30 18.92 -4.19 -11.02
CA GLU A 30 17.57 -4.30 -10.43
C GLU A 30 16.56 -3.39 -11.14
N PRO A 31 15.30 -3.83 -11.32
CA PRO A 31 14.27 -2.98 -11.87
C PRO A 31 13.91 -1.87 -10.86
N ASN A 32 13.86 -0.63 -11.34
CA ASN A 32 13.29 0.47 -10.56
C ASN A 32 11.77 0.46 -10.72
N THR A 33 11.07 -0.30 -9.88
CA THR A 33 9.62 -0.44 -9.94
C THR A 33 8.92 0.78 -9.35
N THR A 34 7.92 1.29 -10.07
CA THR A 34 7.02 2.30 -9.54
C THR A 34 6.14 1.65 -8.46
N PRO A 35 6.09 2.19 -7.23
CA PRO A 35 5.22 1.67 -6.20
C PRO A 35 3.73 1.86 -6.57
N SER A 36 2.87 1.02 -5.99
CA SER A 36 1.44 1.24 -6.03
C SER A 36 1.04 2.50 -5.26
N GLY A 37 -0.21 2.95 -5.45
CA GLY A 37 -0.81 3.99 -4.62
C GLY A 37 -0.79 3.61 -3.13
N ALA A 38 -0.89 4.63 -2.28
CA ALA A 38 -1.04 4.39 -0.84
C ALA A 38 -2.35 3.63 -0.58
N PRO A 39 -2.34 2.65 0.35
CA PRO A 39 -3.56 1.93 0.69
C PRO A 39 -4.58 2.85 1.36
N LYS A 40 -5.86 2.51 1.24
CA LYS A 40 -6.90 3.16 2.04
C LYS A 40 -6.72 2.87 3.53
N LEU A 41 -7.32 3.71 4.37
CA LEU A 41 -7.40 3.44 5.80
C LEU A 41 -8.05 2.07 6.03
N GLY A 42 -7.31 1.18 6.68
CA GLY A 42 -7.76 -0.17 7.01
C GLY A 42 -7.79 -1.19 5.86
N GLU A 43 -7.32 -0.85 4.66
CA GLU A 43 -7.41 -1.71 3.46
C GLU A 43 -6.91 -3.15 3.68
N HIS A 44 -5.84 -3.30 4.47
CA HIS A 44 -5.22 -4.58 4.75
C HIS A 44 -5.44 -5.09 6.19
N THR A 45 -6.29 -4.45 7.00
CA THR A 45 -6.44 -4.79 8.43
C THR A 45 -6.87 -6.24 8.62
N ARG A 46 -7.92 -6.70 7.93
CA ARG A 46 -8.40 -8.09 8.04
C ARG A 46 -7.35 -9.08 7.54
N GLN A 47 -6.70 -8.80 6.40
CA GLN A 47 -5.65 -9.64 5.83
C GLN A 47 -4.49 -9.83 6.82
N VAL A 48 -3.96 -8.74 7.37
CA VAL A 48 -2.82 -8.81 8.31
C VAL A 48 -3.22 -9.55 9.60
N LEU A 49 -4.40 -9.28 10.14
CA LEU A 49 -4.87 -9.95 11.36
C LEU A 49 -5.09 -11.46 11.12
N ALA A 50 -5.65 -11.85 9.98
CA ALA A 50 -5.81 -13.24 9.61
C ALA A 50 -4.46 -13.92 9.33
N ASP A 51 -3.73 -13.44 8.33
CA ASP A 51 -2.60 -14.14 7.73
C ASP A 51 -1.36 -14.10 8.63
N LEU A 52 -1.13 -12.98 9.32
CA LEU A 52 0.10 -12.75 10.09
C LEU A 52 -0.11 -12.92 11.59
N ALA A 53 -1.28 -12.53 12.11
CA ALA A 53 -1.59 -12.62 13.54
C ALA A 53 -2.44 -13.85 13.92
N GLY A 54 -2.93 -14.63 12.94
CA GLY A 54 -3.68 -15.86 13.19
C GLY A 54 -5.07 -15.63 13.79
N VAL A 55 -5.65 -14.45 13.60
CA VAL A 55 -6.99 -14.12 14.08
C VAL A 55 -8.03 -14.83 13.21
N GLY A 56 -8.86 -15.67 13.84
CA GLY A 56 -9.91 -16.38 13.13
C GLY A 56 -11.06 -15.48 12.66
N GLU A 57 -11.76 -15.89 11.60
CA GLU A 57 -12.86 -15.13 10.99
C GLU A 57 -13.93 -14.66 11.99
N SER A 58 -14.31 -15.53 12.95
CA SER A 58 -15.31 -15.19 13.96
C SER A 58 -14.86 -14.08 14.92
N GLU A 59 -13.56 -13.96 15.16
CA GLU A 59 -12.98 -12.84 15.93
C GLU A 59 -12.89 -11.58 15.06
N LEU A 60 -12.47 -11.68 13.81
CA LEU A 60 -12.46 -10.53 12.88
C LEU A 60 -13.85 -9.90 12.74
N ASP A 61 -14.89 -10.73 12.62
CA ASP A 61 -16.27 -10.26 12.57
C ASP A 61 -16.69 -9.54 13.86
N ARG A 62 -16.29 -10.07 15.02
CA ARG A 62 -16.58 -9.44 16.30
C ARG A 62 -15.89 -8.09 16.46
N LEU A 63 -14.61 -8.01 16.09
CA LEU A 63 -13.84 -6.77 16.14
C LEU A 63 -14.43 -5.71 15.20
N GLN A 64 -14.87 -6.12 14.00
CA GLN A 64 -15.52 -5.24 13.05
C GLN A 64 -16.87 -4.71 13.59
N GLN A 65 -17.69 -5.59 14.16
CA GLN A 65 -18.99 -5.23 14.74
C GLN A 65 -18.83 -4.31 15.96
N ALA A 66 -17.74 -4.49 16.73
CA ALA A 66 -17.41 -3.63 17.87
C ALA A 66 -16.79 -2.27 17.47
N GLY A 67 -16.50 -2.04 16.17
CA GLY A 67 -15.86 -0.82 15.69
C GLY A 67 -14.39 -0.68 16.12
N ILE A 68 -13.72 -1.80 16.43
CA ILE A 68 -12.31 -1.83 16.79
C ILE A 68 -11.43 -1.84 15.53
N ILE A 69 -11.90 -2.49 14.46
CA ILE A 69 -11.27 -2.53 13.12
C ILE A 69 -12.23 -2.10 12.03
#